data_AF-A0AAU0MHT6-F1
#
_entry.id   AF-A0AAU0MHT6-F1
#
_cell.length_a   1.000
_cell.length_b   1.000
_cell.length_c   1.000
_cell.angle_alpha   90.00
_cell.angle_beta   90.00
_cell.angle_gamma   90.00
#
_symmetry.space_group_name_H-M   'P 1'
#
loop_
_entity.id
_entity.type
_entity.pdbx_description
1 polymer ?
#
loop_
_entity_poly.entity_id
_entity_poly.type
_entity_poly.pdbx_seq_one_letter_code
_entity_poly.pdbx_strand_id
1 'polypeptide(L)'
;MTDAAGVVASARRRLAGAPRARLGELVTPRLFAAARGPRVVPRGEAWHLGVLLIADDALLATGEIVRAHDPGRRGFTAQASRERAELALAALRGGFAEGETVHVGWHVVDLDAVARGEASGPVTLVGAVPSVRWSRGAGRMPLAEYLDERIALLLRPPQGA
;
A
#
# COMPACT_ATOMS: atom_id res chain seq x y z
N MET A 1 12.20 25.42 1.53
CA MET A 1 11.66 24.68 0.39
C MET A 1 11.45 23.24 0.87
N THR A 2 10.22 22.75 0.89
CA THR A 2 9.90 21.44 1.48
C THR A 2 10.17 20.36 0.44
N ASP A 3 11.25 19.60 0.61
CA ASP A 3 11.56 18.46 -0.26
C ASP A 3 10.72 17.23 0.10
N ALA A 4 10.46 16.35 -0.88
CA ALA A 4 9.62 15.17 -0.65
C ALA A 4 10.32 14.17 0.29
N ALA A 5 11.63 14.00 0.15
CA ALA A 5 12.44 13.08 0.94
C ALA A 5 12.48 13.46 2.43
N GLY A 6 12.68 14.73 2.76
CA GLY A 6 12.70 15.22 4.15
C GLY A 6 11.34 15.11 4.82
N VAL A 7 10.25 15.35 4.08
CA VAL A 7 8.88 15.11 4.56
C VAL A 7 8.67 13.63 4.91
N VAL A 8 9.04 12.72 4.02
CA VAL A 8 8.90 11.27 4.26
C VAL A 8 9.77 10.82 5.43
N ALA A 9 11.01 11.30 5.52
CA ALA A 9 11.90 10.99 6.64
C ALA A 9 11.35 11.48 7.99
N SER A 10 10.73 12.66 8.01
CA SER A 10 10.05 13.18 9.20
C SER A 10 8.84 12.33 9.59
N ALA A 11 8.03 11.91 8.61
CA ALA A 11 6.90 11.02 8.83
C ALA A 11 7.33 9.67 9.42
N ARG A 12 8.40 9.06 8.91
CA ARG A 12 8.98 7.81 9.45
C ARG A 12 9.31 7.90 10.93
N ARG A 13 9.99 8.97 11.35
CA ARG A 13 10.36 9.18 12.76
C ARG A 13 9.13 9.25 13.67
N ARG A 14 8.05 9.90 13.21
CA ARG A 14 6.79 10.05 13.96
C ARG A 14 5.98 8.77 14.04
N LEU A 15 6.15 7.87 13.07
CA LEU A 15 5.50 6.57 13.02
C LEU A 15 6.22 5.49 13.83
N ALA A 16 7.35 5.81 14.46
CA ALA A 16 8.06 4.86 15.31
C ALA A 16 7.11 4.32 16.40
N GLY A 17 6.95 3.00 16.43
CA GLY A 17 6.03 2.31 17.36
C GLY A 17 4.56 2.24 16.91
N ALA A 18 4.18 2.86 15.79
CA ALA A 18 2.86 2.72 15.21
C ALA A 18 2.68 1.34 14.53
N PRO A 19 1.44 0.80 14.46
CA PRO A 19 1.17 -0.49 13.85
C PRO A 19 1.55 -0.50 12.35
N ARG A 20 2.14 -1.61 11.92
CA ARG A 20 2.57 -1.83 10.53
C ARG A 20 1.66 -2.85 9.86
N ALA A 21 1.48 -2.69 8.56
CA ALA A 21 0.77 -3.62 7.70
C ALA A 21 1.78 -4.44 6.89
N ARG A 22 1.41 -5.67 6.56
CA ARG A 22 2.27 -6.59 5.83
C ARG A 22 2.27 -6.28 4.34
N LEU A 23 3.43 -6.42 3.71
CA LEU A 23 3.63 -6.31 2.28
C LEU A 23 3.81 -7.70 1.68
N GLY A 24 3.07 -7.96 0.61
CA GLY A 24 3.17 -9.19 -0.17
C GLY A 24 3.36 -8.90 -1.65
N GLU A 25 4.01 -9.82 -2.36
CA GLU A 25 4.16 -9.78 -3.81
C GLU A 25 3.55 -11.03 -4.43
N LEU A 26 2.68 -10.84 -5.44
CA LEU A 26 2.07 -11.95 -6.16
C LEU A 26 3.09 -12.63 -7.07
N VAL A 27 3.39 -13.89 -6.78
CA VAL A 27 4.26 -14.75 -7.57
C VAL A 27 3.39 -15.79 -8.26
N THR A 28 3.38 -15.74 -9.60
CA THR A 28 2.72 -16.75 -10.43
C THR A 28 3.74 -17.82 -10.83
N PRO A 29 3.46 -19.11 -10.57
CA PRO A 29 4.36 -20.19 -10.98
C PRO A 29 4.58 -20.19 -12.48
N ARG A 30 5.80 -20.52 -12.92
CA ARG A 30 6.09 -20.78 -14.33
C ARG A 30 5.29 -21.99 -14.82
N LEU A 31 5.12 -22.11 -16.15
CA LEU A 31 4.26 -23.11 -16.80
C LEU A 31 4.41 -24.55 -16.26
N PHE A 32 5.64 -25.00 -15.97
CA PHE A 32 5.92 -26.34 -15.44
C PHE A 32 5.63 -26.54 -13.94
N ALA A 33 5.40 -25.45 -13.19
CA ALA A 33 5.05 -25.45 -11.77
C ALA A 33 3.58 -25.05 -11.51
N ALA A 34 2.75 -24.99 -12.57
CA ALA A 34 1.37 -24.50 -12.53
C ALA A 34 0.46 -25.23 -11.52
N ALA A 35 0.79 -26.48 -11.16
CA ALA A 35 0.05 -27.26 -10.17
C ALA A 35 -0.04 -26.58 -8.78
N ARG A 36 0.85 -25.63 -8.44
CA ARG A 36 0.92 -25.00 -7.12
C ARG A 36 0.08 -23.72 -6.96
N GLY A 37 -0.53 -23.22 -8.05
CA GLY A 37 -1.31 -21.98 -8.07
C GLY A 37 -0.50 -20.71 -7.71
N PRO A 38 -1.04 -19.50 -7.95
CA PRO A 38 -0.42 -18.25 -7.52
C PRO A 38 -0.26 -18.18 -5.99
N ARG A 39 0.79 -17.49 -5.53
CA ARG A 39 1.06 -17.23 -4.10
C ARG A 39 1.46 -15.79 -3.90
N VAL A 40 1.02 -15.18 -2.81
CA VAL A 40 1.53 -13.86 -2.41
C VAL A 40 2.61 -14.07 -1.37
N VAL A 41 3.86 -13.80 -1.71
CA VAL A 41 5.02 -14.05 -0.84
C VAL A 41 5.29 -12.82 0.04
N PRO A 42 5.55 -12.98 1.35
CA PRO A 42 5.92 -11.87 2.22
C PRO A 42 7.19 -11.13 1.75
N ARG A 43 7.12 -9.79 1.71
CA ARG A 43 8.24 -8.92 1.30
C ARG A 43 8.69 -7.94 2.36
N GLY A 44 7.87 -7.68 3.38
CA GLY A 44 8.22 -6.77 4.46
C GLY A 44 6.98 -6.16 5.08
N GLU A 45 7.16 -5.00 5.69
CA GLU A 45 6.12 -4.29 6.42
C GLU A 45 6.22 -2.78 6.19
N ALA A 46 5.09 -2.09 6.21
CA ALA A 46 5.03 -0.64 6.06
C ALA A 46 3.90 -0.05 6.91
N TRP A 47 4.02 1.23 7.27
CA TRP A 47 2.89 1.97 7.83
C TRP A 47 1.91 2.33 6.72
N HIS A 48 0.65 1.98 6.90
CA HIS A 48 -0.40 2.30 5.93
C HIS A 48 -0.98 3.70 6.20
N LEU A 49 -0.85 4.58 5.22
CA LEU A 49 -1.34 5.97 5.26
C LEU A 49 -2.22 6.25 4.04
N GLY A 50 -3.32 5.51 3.90
CA GLY A 50 -4.28 5.70 2.81
C GLY A 50 -3.70 5.27 1.45
N VAL A 51 -3.42 6.22 0.55
CA VAL A 51 -2.85 5.89 -0.78
C VAL A 51 -1.33 5.70 -0.76
N LEU A 52 -0.70 5.93 0.40
CA LEU A 52 0.73 5.78 0.60
C LEU A 52 1.01 4.70 1.64
N LEU A 53 2.13 4.01 1.45
CA LEU A 53 2.75 3.13 2.42
C LEU A 53 4.15 3.65 2.70
N ILE A 54 4.53 3.75 3.96
CA ILE A 54 5.90 4.13 4.34
C ILE A 54 6.61 2.87 4.84
N ALA A 55 7.59 2.39 4.09
CA ALA A 55 8.55 1.40 4.54
C ALA A 55 9.76 2.11 5.18
N ASP A 56 10.68 1.35 5.79
CA ASP A 56 11.86 1.92 6.43
C ASP A 56 12.79 2.62 5.43
N ASP A 57 12.89 2.07 4.22
CA ASP A 57 13.76 2.52 3.13
C ASP A 57 12.99 3.26 2.01
N ALA A 58 11.78 2.83 1.69
CA ALA A 58 11.01 3.37 0.55
C ALA A 58 9.69 4.06 0.93
N LEU A 59 9.23 4.97 0.06
CA LEU A 59 7.82 5.38 -0.02
C LEU A 59 7.17 4.53 -1.11
N LEU A 60 6.02 3.93 -0.83
CA LEU A 60 5.30 3.11 -1.79
C LEU A 60 3.89 3.68 -1.98
N ALA A 61 3.34 3.47 -3.17
CA ALA A 61 1.93 3.67 -3.43
C ALA A 61 1.15 2.41 -3.02
N THR A 62 0.01 2.60 -2.35
CA THR A 62 -0.86 1.50 -1.95
C THR A 62 -1.44 0.82 -3.19
N GLY A 63 -1.27 -0.49 -3.27
CA GLY A 63 -1.94 -1.34 -4.25
C GLY A 63 -3.28 -1.86 -3.74
N GLU A 64 -3.52 -3.14 -3.91
CA GLU A 64 -4.69 -3.83 -3.36
C GLU A 64 -4.47 -4.22 -1.90
N ILE A 65 -5.56 -4.16 -1.13
CA ILE A 65 -5.61 -4.62 0.25
C ILE A 65 -6.51 -5.85 0.29
N VAL A 66 -5.97 -6.96 0.78
CA VAL A 66 -6.69 -8.22 0.95
C VAL A 66 -6.50 -8.74 2.38
N ARG A 67 -7.48 -9.50 2.85
CA ARG A 67 -7.33 -10.32 4.05
C ARG A 67 -7.11 -11.76 3.63
N ALA A 68 -6.04 -12.39 4.08
CA ALA A 68 -5.74 -13.78 3.77
C ALA A 68 -6.84 -14.68 4.36
N HIS A 69 -7.50 -15.48 3.52
CA HIS A 69 -8.49 -16.47 3.94
C HIS A 69 -8.77 -17.45 2.81
N ASP A 70 -9.35 -18.61 3.13
CA ASP A 70 -9.94 -19.51 2.13
C ASP A 70 -11.41 -19.12 1.86
N PRO A 71 -11.74 -18.58 0.67
CA PRO A 71 -13.12 -18.22 0.32
C PRO A 71 -14.05 -19.43 0.14
N GLY A 72 -13.49 -20.65 0.08
CA GLY A 72 -14.22 -21.89 -0.15
C GLY A 72 -14.77 -22.03 -1.57
N ARG A 73 -15.63 -23.04 -1.78
CA ARG A 73 -16.31 -23.30 -3.07
C ARG A 73 -17.59 -22.48 -3.17
N ARG A 74 -17.47 -21.16 -3.40
CA ARG A 74 -18.62 -20.28 -3.65
C ARG A 74 -18.67 -19.87 -5.12
N GLY A 75 -19.88 -19.79 -5.67
CA GLY A 75 -20.10 -19.17 -6.98
C GLY A 75 -19.91 -17.65 -6.87
N PHE A 76 -19.13 -17.07 -7.78
CA PHE A 76 -18.93 -15.62 -7.84
C PHE A 76 -19.92 -15.00 -8.82
N THR A 77 -20.64 -13.98 -8.37
CA THR A 77 -21.56 -13.21 -9.23
C THR A 77 -20.83 -12.18 -10.11
N ALA A 78 -19.58 -11.82 -9.75
CA ALA A 78 -18.77 -10.84 -10.45
C ALA A 78 -17.31 -11.27 -10.53
N GLN A 79 -16.68 -10.99 -11.67
CA GLN A 79 -15.27 -11.30 -11.93
C GLN A 79 -14.33 -10.62 -10.92
N ALA A 80 -14.60 -9.36 -10.57
CA ALA A 80 -13.81 -8.65 -9.55
C ALA A 80 -13.87 -9.31 -8.16
N SER A 81 -15.02 -9.91 -7.80
CA SER A 81 -15.15 -10.64 -6.53
C SER A 81 -14.30 -11.92 -6.56
N ARG A 82 -14.31 -12.62 -7.70
CA ARG A 82 -13.47 -13.79 -7.93
C ARG A 82 -11.98 -13.47 -7.83
N GLU A 83 -11.52 -12.42 -8.51
CA GLU A 83 -10.10 -12.02 -8.53
C GLU A 83 -9.60 -11.68 -7.11
N ARG A 84 -10.39 -10.97 -6.32
CA ARG A 84 -10.04 -10.66 -4.92
C ARG A 84 -10.01 -11.90 -4.03
N ALA A 85 -10.92 -12.86 -4.26
CA ALA A 85 -10.94 -14.12 -3.53
C ALA A 85 -9.74 -15.01 -3.89
N GLU A 86 -9.35 -15.05 -5.16
CA GLU A 86 -8.15 -15.73 -5.63
C GLU A 86 -6.89 -15.11 -5.01
N LEU A 87 -6.84 -13.77 -4.90
CA LEU A 87 -5.73 -13.06 -4.26
C LEU A 87 -5.66 -13.32 -2.75
N ALA A 88 -6.79 -13.35 -2.05
CA ALA A 88 -6.87 -13.71 -0.63
C ALA A 88 -6.38 -15.13 -0.35
N LEU A 89 -6.77 -16.09 -1.19
CA LEU A 89 -6.30 -17.47 -1.11
C LEU A 89 -4.81 -17.58 -1.45
N ALA A 90 -4.33 -16.80 -2.43
CA ALA A 90 -2.91 -16.74 -2.76
C ALA A 90 -2.07 -16.20 -1.59
N ALA A 91 -2.59 -15.25 -0.80
CA ALA A 91 -1.98 -14.79 0.43
C ALA A 91 -1.91 -15.87 1.51
N LEU A 92 -3.01 -16.58 1.76
CA LEU A 92 -3.00 -17.71 2.69
C LEU A 92 -1.96 -18.78 2.27
N ARG A 93 -1.91 -19.14 0.99
CA ARG A 93 -0.91 -20.09 0.43
C ARG A 93 0.53 -19.58 0.50
N GLY A 94 0.72 -18.27 0.58
CA GLY A 94 2.00 -17.61 0.66
C GLY A 94 2.62 -17.58 2.05
N GLY A 95 1.87 -18.01 3.07
CA GLY A 95 2.33 -18.09 4.46
C GLY A 95 1.84 -16.95 5.35
N PHE A 96 0.88 -16.15 4.90
CA PHE A 96 0.15 -15.22 5.76
C PHE A 96 -0.88 -15.98 6.61
N ALA A 97 -1.12 -15.51 7.83
CA ALA A 97 -2.09 -16.10 8.74
C ALA A 97 -3.54 -15.85 8.29
N GLU A 98 -4.46 -16.74 8.66
CA GLU A 98 -5.90 -16.55 8.43
C GLU A 98 -6.37 -15.22 9.05
N GLY A 99 -7.04 -14.39 8.26
CA GLY A 99 -7.50 -13.05 8.62
C GLY A 99 -6.46 -11.93 8.53
N GLU A 100 -5.18 -12.24 8.28
CA GLU A 100 -4.11 -11.26 8.22
C GLU A 100 -4.28 -10.30 7.03
N THR A 101 -4.10 -9.00 7.26
CA THR A 101 -4.21 -7.97 6.22
C THR A 101 -2.89 -7.81 5.48
N VAL A 102 -2.94 -7.89 4.15
CA VAL A 102 -1.78 -7.84 3.26
C VAL A 102 -2.00 -6.81 2.16
N HIS A 103 -1.00 -5.97 1.94
CA HIS A 103 -0.92 -5.10 0.76
C HIS A 103 -0.21 -5.82 -0.38
N VAL A 104 -0.83 -5.85 -1.56
CA VAL A 104 -0.30 -6.50 -2.77
C VAL A 104 -0.33 -5.52 -3.95
N GLY A 105 0.62 -5.63 -4.88
CA GLY A 105 0.66 -4.73 -6.04
C GLY A 105 1.03 -3.29 -5.69
N TRP A 106 1.66 -3.09 -4.52
CA TRP A 106 2.31 -1.83 -4.19
C TRP A 106 3.50 -1.60 -5.12
N HIS A 107 3.86 -0.34 -5.34
CA HIS A 107 5.02 0.04 -6.14
C HIS A 107 5.77 1.20 -5.49
N VAL A 108 7.07 1.27 -5.74
CA VAL A 108 7.92 2.33 -5.22
C VAL A 108 7.52 3.67 -5.84
N VAL A 109 7.39 4.69 -4.99
CA VAL A 109 7.29 6.09 -5.40
C VAL A 109 8.71 6.63 -5.51
N ASP A 110 9.10 6.97 -6.74
CA ASP A 110 10.40 7.57 -7.04
C ASP A 110 10.38 9.06 -6.64
N LEU A 111 10.99 9.35 -5.48
CA LEU A 111 11.08 10.71 -4.94
C LEU A 111 12.04 11.60 -5.76
N ASP A 112 13.04 11.02 -6.42
CA ASP A 112 13.97 11.77 -7.27
C ASP A 112 13.28 12.19 -8.57
N ALA A 113 12.45 11.31 -9.15
CA ALA A 113 11.58 11.67 -10.27
C ALA A 113 10.61 12.78 -9.90
N VAL A 114 9.99 12.70 -8.71
CA VAL A 114 9.13 13.78 -8.20
C VAL A 114 9.93 15.08 -8.05
N ALA A 115 11.15 15.05 -7.51
CA ALA A 115 11.99 16.24 -7.38
C ALA A 115 12.33 16.90 -8.73
N ARG A 116 12.39 16.12 -9.82
CA ARG A 116 12.55 16.61 -11.20
C ARG A 116 11.25 17.13 -11.83
N GLY A 117 10.12 17.06 -11.12
CA GLY A 117 8.80 17.49 -11.62
C GLY A 117 8.00 16.39 -12.31
N GLU A 118 8.47 15.15 -12.30
CA GLU A 118 7.74 14.02 -12.84
C GLU A 118 6.67 13.53 -11.84
N ALA A 119 5.68 12.77 -12.32
CA ALA A 119 4.72 12.11 -11.44
C ALA A 119 5.20 10.68 -11.15
N SER A 120 5.09 10.25 -9.89
CA SER A 120 5.35 8.87 -9.49
C SER A 120 4.20 8.38 -8.62
N GLY A 121 3.39 7.47 -9.18
CA GLY A 121 2.16 6.99 -8.54
C GLY A 121 1.21 8.14 -8.17
N PRO A 122 0.79 8.26 -6.90
CA PRO A 122 -0.10 9.33 -6.46
C PRO A 122 0.61 10.66 -6.19
N VAL A 123 1.94 10.73 -6.27
CA VAL A 123 2.74 11.91 -5.88
C VAL A 123 3.25 12.67 -7.11
N THR A 124 3.25 14.00 -7.06
CA THR A 124 3.79 14.90 -8.09
C THR A 124 4.23 16.24 -7.47
N LEU A 125 4.83 17.14 -8.24
CA LEU A 125 5.00 18.54 -7.85
C LEU A 125 3.87 19.43 -8.37
N VAL A 126 3.37 20.32 -7.52
CA VAL A 126 2.47 21.43 -7.88
C VAL A 126 3.13 22.72 -7.42
N GLY A 127 3.58 23.56 -8.36
CA GLY A 127 4.26 24.81 -8.01
C GLY A 127 5.45 24.62 -7.06
N ALA A 128 6.28 23.60 -7.31
CA ALA A 128 7.40 23.16 -6.45
C ALA A 128 7.02 22.57 -5.08
N VAL A 129 5.73 22.35 -4.81
CA VAL A 129 5.26 21.66 -3.59
C VAL A 129 4.95 20.20 -3.90
N PRO A 130 5.62 19.22 -3.25
CA PRO A 130 5.22 17.81 -3.33
C PRO A 130 3.77 17.66 -2.90
N SER A 131 2.96 17.05 -3.75
CA SER A 131 1.52 16.95 -3.58
C SER A 131 1.04 15.56 -3.96
N VAL A 132 0.04 15.08 -3.23
CA VAL A 132 -0.56 13.76 -3.40
C VAL A 132 -1.98 13.89 -3.95
N ARG A 133 -2.35 12.97 -4.85
CA ARG A 133 -3.72 12.76 -5.31
C ARG A 133 -4.25 11.47 -4.70
N TRP A 134 -5.17 11.60 -3.75
CA TRP A 134 -5.64 10.49 -2.91
C TRP A 134 -6.90 9.78 -3.42
N SER A 135 -7.53 10.28 -4.47
CA SER A 135 -8.52 9.54 -5.25
C SER A 135 -8.60 10.11 -6.66
N ARG A 136 -9.24 9.40 -7.60
CA ARG A 136 -9.37 9.88 -9.00
C ARG A 136 -10.21 11.18 -9.11
N GLY A 137 -11.14 11.39 -8.17
CA GLY A 137 -12.01 12.57 -8.14
C GLY A 137 -11.59 13.67 -7.17
N ALA A 138 -10.58 13.42 -6.32
CA ALA A 138 -10.12 14.41 -5.36
C ALA A 138 -9.07 15.35 -5.95
N GLY A 139 -9.03 16.58 -5.41
CA GLY A 139 -7.95 17.53 -5.65
C GLY A 139 -6.59 17.02 -5.15
N ARG A 140 -5.55 17.74 -5.54
CA ARG A 140 -4.19 17.50 -5.02
C ARG A 140 -4.04 18.21 -3.68
N MET A 141 -3.45 17.52 -2.71
CA MET A 141 -3.14 18.07 -1.39
C MET A 141 -1.63 18.07 -1.19
N PRO A 142 -1.04 19.09 -0.52
CA PRO A 142 0.36 19.05 -0.14
C PRO A 142 0.70 17.76 0.62
N LEU A 143 1.81 17.12 0.25
CA LEU A 143 2.23 15.83 0.78
C LEU A 143 2.45 15.89 2.30
N ALA A 144 3.02 16.98 2.80
CA ALA A 144 3.24 17.19 4.22
C ALA A 144 1.91 17.21 5.00
N GLU A 145 0.93 17.99 4.53
CA GLU A 145 -0.40 18.10 5.13
C GLU A 145 -1.13 16.75 5.11
N TYR A 146 -1.10 16.05 3.97
CA TYR A 146 -1.69 14.72 3.87
C TYR A 146 -1.08 13.73 4.87
N LEU A 147 0.25 13.71 5.00
CA LEU A 147 0.92 12.80 5.93
C LEU A 147 0.65 13.19 7.38
N ASP A 148 0.56 14.48 7.70
CA ASP A 148 0.16 14.95 9.03
C ASP A 148 -1.21 14.42 9.43
N GLU A 149 -2.20 14.57 8.55
CA GLU A 149 -3.56 14.05 8.78
C GLU A 149 -3.56 12.53 8.95
N ARG A 150 -2.89 11.79 8.05
CA ARG A 150 -2.89 10.33 8.10
C ARG A 150 -2.14 9.78 9.31
N ILE A 151 -1.03 10.39 9.70
CA ILE A 151 -0.30 10.02 10.91
C ILE A 151 -1.16 10.30 12.14
N ALA A 152 -1.83 11.45 12.21
CA ALA A 152 -2.72 11.77 13.31
C ALA A 152 -3.84 10.74 13.46
N LEU A 153 -4.46 10.32 12.34
CA LEU A 153 -5.51 9.29 12.32
C LEU A 153 -4.99 7.91 12.74
N LEU A 154 -3.78 7.53 12.32
CA LEU A 154 -3.19 6.24 12.66
C LEU A 154 -2.82 6.16 14.15
N LEU A 155 -2.24 7.23 14.71
CA LEU A 155 -1.80 7.29 16.11
C LEU A 155 -2.96 7.52 17.08
N ARG A 156 -3.98 8.26 16.64
CA ARG A 156 -5.18 8.58 17.42
C ARG A 156 -6.41 8.26 16.58
N PRO A 157 -6.76 6.96 16.45
CA PRO A 157 -7.97 6.59 15.75
C PRO A 157 -9.18 7.27 16.42
N PRO A 158 -10.15 7.76 15.63
CA PRO A 158 -11.37 8.33 16.20
C PRO A 158 -12.05 7.29 17.10
N GLN A 159 -12.45 7.72 18.30
CA GLN A 159 -13.13 6.85 19.25
C GLN A 159 -14.56 6.59 18.75
N GLY A 160 -14.76 5.45 18.09
CA GLY A 160 -16.08 4.94 17.72
C GLY A 160 -16.40 5.04 16.22
N ALA A 161 -16.41 3.89 15.56
CA ALA A 161 -17.19 3.59 14.37
C ALA A 161 -17.66 2.13 14.46
#